data_AF-A0A2E2R056-F1
#
_entry.id   AF-A0A2E2R056-F1
#
_cell.length_a   1.000
_cell.length_b   1.000
_cell.length_c   1.000
_cell.angle_alpha   90.00
_cell.angle_beta   90.00
_cell.angle_gamma   90.00
#
_symmetry.space_group_name_H-M   'P 1'
#
loop_
_entity.id
_entity.type
_entity.pdbx_description
1 polymer ?
#
loop_
_entity_poly.entity_id
_entity_poly.type
_entity_poly.pdbx_seq_one_letter_code
_entity_poly.pdbx_strand_id
1 'polypeptide(L)'
;MSYLALLIAVVCETFLPDGLFTRARDWVDRFNQELEINLEALGAPGYTHLQWLVPMLIWILGVYFLYQVLWTISPLAAGFLSVFLLLYGLRFRHFAVVFTNAQLFLNQGDFFRARELLLTWMKEYDGSEPVVHRPGELVFHAVYHGTERALRQYFSLFFWFLVLPGPMGLVVYMMAHWSVIRERDVWQAQAFAHERPTMQEAWESNKLKAAISPRFVLFAMEWLPARLLALTVGLVAQLDDAALAWRTAKNHSRFSNRAPLTAVFFTAVGLVGGAAFDPASKAASEGQLLSEENQVQALQQFRQLIFKCAVVWLVATLVFAILGWLPSSML
;
A
#
# COMPACT_ATOMS: atom_id res chain seq x y z
N MET A 1 2.74 -25.02 0.12
CA MET A 1 1.76 -24.43 -0.82
C MET A 1 1.80 -22.90 -0.93
N SER A 2 1.96 -22.14 0.16
CA SER A 2 1.85 -20.66 0.13
C SER A 2 2.83 -19.97 -0.82
N TYR A 3 4.12 -20.31 -0.81
CA TYR A 3 5.09 -19.70 -1.74
C TYR A 3 4.73 -19.95 -3.22
N LEU A 4 4.30 -21.17 -3.55
CA LEU A 4 3.86 -21.50 -4.91
C LEU A 4 2.62 -20.70 -5.29
N ALA A 5 1.65 -20.55 -4.38
CA ALA A 5 0.48 -19.70 -4.61
C ALA A 5 0.87 -18.24 -4.87
N LEU A 6 1.85 -17.72 -4.12
CA LEU A 6 2.39 -16.38 -4.33
C LEU A 6 3.02 -16.23 -5.72
N LEU A 7 3.91 -17.16 -6.10
CA LEU A 7 4.60 -17.13 -7.39
C LEU A 7 3.60 -17.26 -8.55
N ILE A 8 2.63 -18.17 -8.44
CA ILE A 8 1.55 -18.34 -9.41
C ILE A 8 0.74 -17.05 -9.51
N ALA A 9 0.35 -16.44 -8.40
CA ALA A 9 -0.43 -15.19 -8.41
C ALA A 9 0.32 -14.06 -9.11
N VAL A 10 1.61 -13.85 -8.81
CA VAL A 10 2.43 -12.81 -9.45
C VAL A 10 2.56 -13.06 -10.95
N VAL A 11 2.76 -14.30 -11.38
CA VAL A 11 2.84 -14.65 -12.81
C VAL A 11 1.48 -14.47 -13.49
N CYS A 12 0.41 -15.01 -12.91
CA CYS A 12 -0.96 -14.90 -13.43
C CYS A 12 -1.41 -13.45 -13.57
N GLU A 13 -1.06 -12.58 -12.62
CA GLU A 13 -1.40 -11.17 -12.65
C GLU A 13 -0.91 -10.47 -13.93
N THR A 14 0.23 -10.91 -14.49
CA THR A 14 0.77 -10.30 -15.72
C THR A 14 -0.10 -10.56 -16.95
N PHE A 15 -0.90 -11.63 -16.95
CA PHE A 15 -1.74 -12.05 -18.08
C PHE A 15 -3.21 -11.64 -17.94
N LEU A 16 -3.62 -11.21 -16.75
CA LEU A 16 -5.02 -10.90 -16.46
C LEU A 16 -5.39 -9.48 -16.97
N PRO A 17 -6.57 -9.30 -17.61
CA PRO A 17 -7.04 -7.99 -18.02
C PRO A 17 -7.26 -7.06 -16.83
N ASP A 18 -7.00 -5.76 -17.04
CA ASP A 18 -7.28 -4.74 -16.03
C ASP A 18 -8.78 -4.73 -15.72
N GLY A 19 -9.10 -4.63 -14.43
CA GLY A 19 -10.47 -4.45 -13.98
C GLY A 19 -11.29 -5.72 -13.79
N LEU A 20 -10.74 -6.93 -13.94
CA LEU A 20 -11.48 -8.17 -13.66
C LEU A 20 -12.17 -8.18 -12.29
N PHE A 21 -11.48 -7.63 -11.29
CA PHE A 21 -11.95 -7.61 -9.91
C PHE A 21 -12.64 -6.31 -9.52
N THR A 22 -12.88 -5.35 -10.43
CA THR A 22 -13.55 -4.07 -10.07
C THR A 22 -14.93 -4.31 -9.51
N ARG A 23 -15.77 -5.07 -10.23
CA ARG A 23 -17.12 -5.42 -9.77
C ARG A 23 -17.14 -6.15 -8.43
N ALA A 24 -16.15 -7.03 -8.21
CA ALA A 24 -16.01 -7.75 -6.96
C ALA A 24 -15.64 -6.80 -5.81
N ARG A 25 -14.69 -5.88 -6.02
CA ARG A 25 -14.31 -4.85 -5.05
C ARG A 25 -15.47 -3.93 -4.73
N ASP A 26 -16.16 -3.42 -5.75
CA ASP A 26 -17.33 -2.56 -5.56
C ASP A 26 -18.44 -3.29 -4.78
N TRP A 27 -18.62 -4.60 -5.00
CA TRP A 27 -19.58 -5.41 -4.24
C TRP A 27 -19.15 -5.59 -2.79
N VAL A 28 -17.88 -5.91 -2.52
CA VAL A 28 -17.35 -6.01 -1.15
C VAL A 28 -17.47 -4.68 -0.42
N ASP A 29 -17.16 -3.57 -1.10
CA ASP A 29 -17.28 -2.22 -0.55
C ASP A 29 -18.73 -1.90 -0.18
N ARG A 30 -19.69 -2.17 -1.07
CA ARG A 30 -21.12 -1.98 -0.77
C ARG A 30 -21.58 -2.87 0.38
N PHE A 31 -21.22 -4.16 0.36
CA PHE A 31 -21.58 -5.10 1.42
C PHE A 31 -21.09 -4.62 2.78
N ASN A 32 -19.83 -4.20 2.87
CA ASN A 32 -19.27 -3.70 4.13
C ASN A 32 -19.92 -2.37 4.56
N GLN A 33 -20.24 -1.47 3.62
CA GLN A 33 -20.95 -0.23 3.90
C GLN A 33 -22.36 -0.48 4.43
N GLU A 34 -23.11 -1.40 3.82
CA GLU A 34 -24.44 -1.80 4.27
C GLU A 34 -24.39 -2.40 5.69
N LEU A 35 -23.39 -3.24 5.98
CA LEU A 35 -23.16 -3.77 7.32
C LEU A 35 -22.93 -2.66 8.34
N GLU A 36 -22.06 -1.68 8.03
CA GLU A 36 -21.80 -0.55 8.93
C GLU A 36 -23.05 0.30 9.17
N ILE A 37 -23.80 0.64 8.12
CA ILE A 37 -25.05 1.43 8.25
C ILE A 37 -26.08 0.69 9.11
N ASN A 38 -26.22 -0.62 8.92
CA ASN A 38 -27.12 -1.44 9.74
C ASN A 38 -26.65 -1.49 11.20
N LEU A 39 -25.34 -1.59 11.46
CA LEU A 39 -24.77 -1.57 12.81
C LEU A 39 -24.94 -0.22 13.50
N GLU A 40 -24.82 0.89 12.75
CA GLU A 40 -25.11 2.24 13.24
C GLU A 40 -26.58 2.38 13.63
N ALA A 41 -27.50 1.82 12.84
CA ALA A 41 -28.93 1.81 13.14
C ALA A 41 -29.29 0.96 14.37
N LEU A 42 -28.52 -0.11 14.63
CA LEU A 42 -28.73 -1.07 15.73
C LEU A 42 -28.14 -0.65 17.08
N GLY A 43 -27.17 0.26 17.13
CA GLY A 43 -26.25 0.35 18.28
C GLY A 43 -25.89 1.75 18.79
N ALA A 44 -26.01 1.91 20.12
CA ALA A 44 -25.76 3.09 20.96
C ALA A 44 -24.43 3.87 20.71
N PRO A 45 -24.38 5.19 21.02
CA PRO A 45 -23.27 6.10 20.71
C PRO A 45 -21.90 5.75 21.33
N GLY A 46 -21.82 4.74 22.20
CA GLY A 46 -20.58 4.31 22.85
C GLY A 46 -19.63 3.49 21.97
N TYR A 47 -20.17 2.68 21.03
CA TYR A 47 -19.38 1.67 20.31
C TYR A 47 -19.05 2.02 18.86
N THR A 48 -19.39 3.23 18.41
CA THR A 48 -19.15 3.70 17.03
C THR A 48 -17.70 3.51 16.57
N HIS A 49 -16.74 3.73 17.48
CA HIS A 49 -15.30 3.56 17.21
C HIS A 49 -14.83 2.11 16.97
N LEU A 50 -15.66 1.10 17.27
CA LEU A 50 -15.36 -0.32 17.09
C LEU A 50 -16.11 -0.95 15.91
N GLN A 51 -17.01 -0.21 15.25
CA GLN A 51 -17.87 -0.78 14.19
C GLN A 51 -17.07 -1.38 13.04
N TRP A 52 -15.92 -0.79 12.70
CA TRP A 52 -15.03 -1.28 11.65
C TRP A 52 -14.47 -2.69 11.90
N LEU A 53 -14.43 -3.15 13.16
CA LEU A 53 -13.98 -4.51 13.51
C LEU A 53 -14.97 -5.58 13.07
N VAL A 54 -16.26 -5.25 12.95
CA VAL A 54 -17.30 -6.23 12.59
C VAL A 54 -17.15 -6.75 11.16
N PRO A 55 -17.10 -5.91 10.10
CA PRO A 55 -16.86 -6.40 8.75
C PRO A 55 -15.50 -7.11 8.65
N MET A 56 -14.47 -6.59 9.32
CA MET A 56 -13.16 -7.25 9.39
C MET A 56 -13.27 -8.68 9.95
N LEU A 57 -13.95 -8.87 11.08
CA LEU A 57 -14.12 -10.17 11.71
C LEU A 57 -14.95 -11.13 10.84
N ILE A 58 -16.01 -10.63 10.19
CA ILE A 58 -16.85 -11.42 9.28
C ILE A 58 -16.00 -11.98 8.13
N TRP A 59 -15.18 -11.15 7.48
CA TRP A 59 -14.33 -11.58 6.38
C TRP A 59 -13.23 -12.54 6.81
N ILE A 60 -12.58 -12.27 7.96
CA ILE A 60 -11.57 -13.16 8.53
C ILE A 60 -12.20 -14.54 8.80
N LEU A 61 -13.31 -14.59 9.55
CA LEU A 61 -13.95 -15.86 9.89
C LEU A 61 -14.50 -16.58 8.65
N GLY A 62 -15.08 -15.85 7.70
CA GLY A 62 -15.61 -16.40 6.45
C GLY A 62 -14.52 -17.04 5.60
N VAL A 63 -13.41 -16.36 5.38
CA VAL A 63 -12.27 -16.89 4.62
C VAL A 63 -11.59 -18.02 5.37
N TYR A 64 -11.45 -17.91 6.70
CA TYR A 64 -10.90 -18.99 7.52
C TYR A 64 -11.72 -20.28 7.37
N PHE A 65 -13.03 -20.18 7.56
CA PHE A 65 -13.92 -21.34 7.45
C PHE A 65 -13.90 -21.94 6.06
N LEU A 66 -14.00 -21.09 5.02
CA LEU A 66 -13.92 -21.53 3.63
C LEU A 66 -12.59 -22.24 3.33
N TYR A 67 -11.47 -21.69 3.80
CA TYR A 67 -10.15 -22.30 3.64
C TYR A 67 -10.07 -23.67 4.31
N GLN A 68 -10.58 -23.81 5.53
CA GLN A 68 -10.61 -25.10 6.25
C GLN A 68 -11.46 -26.14 5.52
N VAL A 69 -12.64 -25.75 5.02
CA VAL A 69 -13.50 -26.65 4.22
C VAL A 69 -12.83 -27.06 2.92
N LEU A 70 -12.14 -26.14 2.24
CA LEU A 70 -11.39 -26.48 1.02
C LEU A 70 -10.22 -27.41 1.33
N TRP A 71 -9.55 -27.20 2.46
CA TRP A 71 -8.43 -28.03 2.90
C TRP A 71 -8.85 -29.47 3.17
N THR A 72 -10.05 -29.70 3.73
CA THR A 72 -10.58 -31.07 3.94
C THR A 72 -10.96 -31.77 2.64
N ILE A 73 -11.33 -31.02 1.59
CA ILE A 73 -11.62 -31.58 0.26
C ILE A 73 -10.32 -31.87 -0.49
N SER A 74 -9.47 -30.86 -0.68
CA SER A 74 -8.14 -31.02 -1.27
C SER A 74 -7.22 -29.84 -0.95
N PRO A 75 -5.93 -30.08 -0.64
CA PRO A 75 -4.96 -29.00 -0.44
C PRO A 75 -4.81 -28.07 -1.65
N LEU A 76 -5.02 -28.60 -2.86
CA LEU A 76 -4.99 -27.81 -4.10
C LEU A 76 -6.11 -26.78 -4.18
N ALA A 77 -7.32 -27.12 -3.73
CA ALA A 77 -8.45 -26.18 -3.72
C ALA A 77 -8.22 -25.02 -2.74
N ALA A 78 -7.62 -25.31 -1.58
CA ALA A 78 -7.18 -24.28 -0.63
C ALA A 78 -6.04 -23.40 -1.20
N GLY A 79 -5.12 -23.99 -1.96
CA GLY A 79 -4.13 -23.26 -2.75
C GLY A 79 -4.75 -22.33 -3.79
N PHE A 80 -5.78 -22.78 -4.51
CA PHE A 80 -6.50 -21.97 -5.49
C PHE A 80 -7.20 -20.76 -4.85
N LEU A 81 -7.84 -20.94 -3.68
CA LEU A 81 -8.40 -19.81 -2.93
C LEU A 81 -7.31 -18.78 -2.56
N SER A 82 -6.14 -19.26 -2.15
CA SER A 82 -5.01 -18.39 -1.81
C SER A 82 -4.52 -17.58 -3.01
N VAL A 83 -4.36 -18.22 -4.18
CA VAL A 83 -4.03 -17.55 -5.44
C VAL A 83 -5.11 -16.53 -5.81
N PHE A 84 -6.38 -16.91 -5.71
CA PHE A 84 -7.51 -16.03 -6.02
C PHE A 84 -7.51 -14.77 -5.14
N LEU A 85 -7.34 -14.92 -3.82
CA LEU A 85 -7.31 -13.79 -2.90
C LEU A 85 -6.08 -12.90 -3.16
N LEU A 86 -4.92 -13.48 -3.46
CA LEU A 86 -3.74 -12.71 -3.86
C LEU A 86 -4.01 -11.91 -5.13
N LEU A 87 -4.56 -12.52 -6.17
CA LEU A 87 -4.93 -11.83 -7.41
C LEU A 87 -5.98 -10.72 -7.18
N TYR A 88 -6.89 -10.92 -6.23
CA TYR A 88 -7.85 -9.91 -5.83
C TYR A 88 -7.17 -8.69 -5.18
N GLY A 89 -6.16 -8.90 -4.34
CA GLY A 89 -5.41 -7.84 -3.66
C GLY A 89 -4.33 -7.15 -4.51
N LEU A 90 -3.63 -7.90 -5.35
CA LEU A 90 -2.52 -7.42 -6.15
C LEU A 90 -2.98 -6.51 -7.31
N ARG A 91 -2.19 -5.46 -7.57
CA ARG A 91 -2.44 -4.45 -8.64
C ARG A 91 -1.16 -4.00 -9.35
N PHE A 92 -0.20 -4.88 -9.51
CA PHE A 92 1.15 -4.66 -10.03
C PHE A 92 1.15 -4.29 -11.50
N ARG A 93 0.35 -4.99 -12.31
CA ARG A 93 0.23 -4.72 -13.75
C ARG A 93 -0.24 -3.29 -14.02
N HIS A 94 -1.32 -2.89 -13.34
CA HIS A 94 -1.91 -1.55 -13.49
C HIS A 94 -0.90 -0.45 -13.14
N PHE A 95 -0.14 -0.63 -12.05
CA PHE A 95 0.96 0.27 -11.69
C PHE A 95 2.03 0.35 -12.79
N ALA A 96 2.49 -0.81 -13.30
CA ALA A 96 3.51 -0.85 -14.33
C ALA A 96 3.07 -0.16 -15.62
N VAL A 97 1.82 -0.36 -16.06
CA VAL A 97 1.25 0.27 -17.25
C VAL A 97 1.19 1.79 -17.08
N VAL A 98 0.68 2.28 -15.94
CA VAL A 98 0.56 3.72 -15.69
C VAL A 98 1.93 4.41 -15.70
N PHE A 99 2.92 3.88 -14.99
CA PHE A 99 4.26 4.48 -14.98
C PHE A 99 4.95 4.40 -16.35
N THR A 100 4.71 3.33 -17.11
CA THR A 100 5.27 3.20 -18.48
C THR A 100 4.67 4.23 -19.43
N ASN A 101 3.35 4.41 -19.40
CA ASN A 101 2.67 5.39 -20.24
C ASN A 101 2.99 6.82 -19.82
N ALA A 102 3.09 7.10 -18.52
CA ALA A 102 3.49 8.41 -18.02
C ALA A 102 4.90 8.79 -18.47
N GLN A 103 5.86 7.85 -18.41
CA GLN A 103 7.21 8.06 -18.97
C GLN A 103 7.18 8.36 -20.46
N LEU A 104 6.37 7.63 -21.23
CA LEU A 104 6.24 7.84 -22.67
C LEU A 104 5.71 9.25 -22.98
N PHE A 105 4.66 9.69 -22.30
CA PHE A 105 4.08 11.02 -22.49
C PHE A 105 5.06 12.15 -22.10
N LEU A 106 5.76 12.01 -20.98
CA LEU A 106 6.77 12.99 -20.56
C LEU A 106 7.94 13.07 -21.55
N ASN A 107 8.42 11.93 -22.07
CA ASN A 107 9.46 11.89 -23.10
C ASN A 107 9.03 12.55 -24.42
N GLN A 108 7.74 12.52 -24.74
CA GLN A 108 7.17 13.17 -25.92
C GLN A 108 6.89 14.66 -25.72
N GLY A 109 7.13 15.20 -24.52
CA GLY A 109 6.78 16.58 -24.15
C GLY A 109 5.27 16.78 -23.88
N ASP A 110 4.48 15.72 -23.84
CA ASP A 110 3.03 15.79 -23.58
C ASP A 110 2.74 15.76 -22.07
N PHE A 111 3.04 16.88 -21.41
CA PHE A 111 2.80 17.04 -19.99
C PHE A 111 1.33 16.89 -19.61
N PHE A 112 0.40 17.39 -20.43
CA PHE A 112 -1.02 17.37 -20.11
C PHE A 112 -1.57 15.95 -20.01
N ARG A 113 -1.24 15.07 -20.96
CA ARG A 113 -1.64 13.66 -20.89
C ARG A 113 -0.97 12.91 -19.75
N ALA A 114 0.32 13.17 -19.49
CA ALA A 114 1.01 12.58 -18.35
C ALA A 114 0.36 12.98 -17.02
N ARG A 115 0.01 14.27 -16.89
CA ARG A 115 -0.65 14.84 -15.72
C ARG A 115 -2.02 14.24 -15.52
N GLU A 116 -2.86 14.20 -16.55
CA GLU A 116 -4.19 13.59 -16.47
C GLU A 116 -4.10 12.12 -16.04
N LEU A 117 -3.26 11.32 -16.70
CA LEU A 117 -3.07 9.91 -16.38
C LEU A 117 -2.68 9.68 -14.91
N LEU A 118 -1.67 10.39 -14.42
CA LEU A 118 -1.17 10.22 -13.06
C LEU A 118 -2.14 10.78 -12.01
N LEU A 119 -2.80 11.92 -12.27
CA LEU A 119 -3.82 12.47 -11.38
C LEU A 119 -5.02 11.54 -11.26
N THR A 120 -5.53 10.99 -12.37
CA THR A 120 -6.62 10.00 -12.35
C THR A 120 -6.20 8.76 -11.56
N TRP A 121 -4.98 8.28 -11.78
CA TRP A 121 -4.44 7.13 -11.06
C TRP A 121 -4.32 7.40 -9.55
N MET A 122 -3.83 8.57 -9.13
CA MET A 122 -3.74 8.96 -7.71
C MET A 122 -5.13 9.10 -7.08
N LYS A 123 -6.04 9.80 -7.75
CA LYS A 123 -7.43 9.98 -7.32
C LYS A 123 -8.14 8.65 -7.07
N GLU A 124 -7.94 7.67 -7.95
CA GLU A 124 -8.52 6.31 -7.80
C GLU A 124 -8.03 5.60 -6.53
N TYR A 125 -6.86 5.97 -5.98
CA TYR A 125 -6.35 5.35 -4.77
C TYR A 125 -6.93 5.92 -3.50
N ASP A 126 -6.70 7.22 -3.33
CA ASP A 126 -6.79 7.87 -2.04
C ASP A 126 -7.64 9.14 -2.08
N GLY A 127 -8.28 9.39 -3.22
CA GLY A 127 -9.05 10.60 -3.48
C GLY A 127 -8.17 11.85 -3.55
N SER A 128 -6.84 11.72 -3.61
CA SER A 128 -5.96 12.88 -3.70
C SER A 128 -6.05 13.53 -5.08
N GLU A 129 -6.19 14.85 -5.06
CA GLU A 129 -6.15 15.69 -6.25
C GLU A 129 -5.13 16.81 -6.02
N PRO A 130 -3.82 16.48 -6.03
CA PRO A 130 -2.80 17.50 -5.88
C PRO A 130 -2.88 18.49 -7.04
N VAL A 131 -2.79 19.78 -6.73
CA VAL A 131 -2.72 20.83 -7.74
C VAL A 131 -1.30 20.84 -8.30
N VAL A 132 -1.14 20.23 -9.46
CA VAL A 132 0.15 20.11 -10.14
C VAL A 132 0.20 21.08 -11.31
N HIS A 133 1.23 21.91 -11.36
CA HIS A 133 1.50 22.87 -12.43
C HIS A 133 2.76 22.52 -13.23
N ARG A 134 3.71 21.79 -12.62
CA ARG A 134 5.00 21.48 -13.24
C ARG A 134 5.25 19.97 -13.38
N PRO A 135 6.01 19.53 -14.40
CA PRO A 135 6.46 18.15 -14.51
C PRO A 135 7.22 17.61 -13.28
N GLY A 136 8.04 18.44 -12.62
CA GLY A 136 8.76 18.04 -11.40
C GLY A 136 7.84 17.71 -10.22
N GLU A 137 6.82 18.54 -9.99
CA GLU A 137 5.75 18.29 -9.01
C GLU A 137 5.01 16.99 -9.33
N LEU A 138 4.72 16.75 -10.61
CA LEU A 138 4.04 15.55 -11.06
C LEU A 138 4.84 14.29 -10.71
N VAL A 139 6.15 14.28 -10.98
CA VAL A 139 7.03 13.14 -10.67
C VAL A 139 7.18 12.97 -9.16
N PHE A 140 7.32 14.05 -8.40
CA PHE A 140 7.34 14.01 -6.95
C PHE A 140 6.09 13.31 -6.40
N HIS A 141 4.89 13.75 -6.81
CA HIS A 141 3.64 13.15 -6.38
C HIS A 141 3.51 11.70 -6.86
N ALA A 142 3.92 11.40 -8.10
CA ALA A 142 3.91 10.03 -8.62
C ALA A 142 4.76 9.09 -7.76
N VAL A 143 5.96 9.50 -7.36
CA VAL A 143 6.84 8.69 -6.50
C VAL A 143 6.32 8.65 -5.06
N TYR A 144 5.76 9.75 -4.55
CA TYR A 144 5.19 9.85 -3.21
C TYR A 144 3.98 8.92 -3.00
N HIS A 145 3.03 8.93 -3.93
CA HIS A 145 1.86 8.03 -3.91
C HIS A 145 2.23 6.62 -4.41
N GLY A 146 3.18 6.52 -5.34
CA GLY A 146 3.73 5.25 -5.82
C GLY A 146 4.39 4.44 -4.71
N THR A 147 5.14 5.09 -3.82
CA THR A 147 5.80 4.41 -2.70
C THR A 147 4.78 3.82 -1.73
N GLU A 148 3.75 4.58 -1.41
CA GLU A 148 2.65 4.09 -0.57
C GLU A 148 1.92 2.93 -1.24
N ARG A 149 1.54 3.08 -2.52
CA ARG A 149 0.90 2.00 -3.26
C ARG A 149 1.77 0.76 -3.34
N ALA A 150 3.08 0.92 -3.58
CA ALA A 150 3.99 -0.20 -3.63
C ALA A 150 4.03 -0.96 -2.30
N LEU A 151 4.18 -0.23 -1.18
CA LEU A 151 4.14 -0.81 0.15
C LEU A 151 2.82 -1.56 0.38
N ARG A 152 1.68 -0.92 0.12
CA ARG A 152 0.36 -1.44 0.52
C ARG A 152 -0.20 -2.50 -0.42
N GLN A 153 -0.04 -2.32 -1.72
CA GLN A 153 -0.64 -3.18 -2.74
C GLN A 153 0.26 -4.36 -3.14
N TYR A 154 1.52 -4.40 -2.70
CA TYR A 154 2.44 -5.53 -2.98
C TYR A 154 3.13 -6.03 -1.73
N PHE A 155 4.01 -5.21 -1.14
CA PHE A 155 4.97 -5.68 -0.15
C PHE A 155 4.31 -6.08 1.16
N SER A 156 3.33 -5.32 1.64
CA SER A 156 2.56 -5.68 2.84
C SER A 156 1.69 -6.91 2.60
N LEU A 157 1.10 -7.07 1.42
CA LEU A 157 0.33 -8.28 1.07
C LEU A 157 1.23 -9.51 1.06
N PHE A 158 2.40 -9.43 0.43
CA PHE A 158 3.40 -10.50 0.42
C PHE A 158 3.85 -10.85 1.83
N PHE A 159 4.18 -9.83 2.62
CA PHE A 159 4.64 -10.02 3.99
C PHE A 159 3.60 -10.75 4.84
N TRP A 160 2.38 -10.21 4.91
CA TRP A 160 1.35 -10.76 5.79
C TRP A 160 0.81 -12.10 5.29
N PHE A 161 0.79 -12.34 3.97
CA PHE A 161 0.45 -13.65 3.41
C PHE A 161 1.45 -14.75 3.80
N LEU A 162 2.72 -14.40 3.99
CA LEU A 162 3.77 -15.36 4.34
C LEU A 162 3.96 -15.52 5.85
N VAL A 163 3.81 -14.45 6.62
CA VAL A 163 4.02 -14.46 8.08
C VAL A 163 2.82 -15.04 8.82
N LEU A 164 1.61 -14.66 8.44
CA LEU A 164 0.38 -15.28 8.95
C LEU A 164 0.02 -16.48 8.07
N PRO A 165 -0.88 -17.38 8.53
CA PRO A 165 -1.27 -18.56 7.75
C PRO A 165 -1.95 -18.18 6.42
N GLY A 166 -1.15 -18.02 5.37
CA GLY A 166 -1.55 -17.82 3.98
C GLY A 166 -2.63 -16.74 3.80
N PRO A 167 -3.85 -17.13 3.38
CA PRO A 167 -4.91 -16.18 3.03
C PRO A 167 -5.40 -15.35 4.21
N MET A 168 -5.19 -15.81 5.45
CA MET A 168 -5.67 -15.10 6.63
C MET A 168 -4.96 -13.76 6.81
N GLY A 169 -3.63 -13.73 6.68
CA GLY A 169 -2.88 -12.48 6.81
C GLY A 169 -3.21 -11.47 5.72
N LEU A 170 -3.47 -11.98 4.52
CA LEU A 170 -3.90 -11.17 3.40
C LEU A 170 -5.23 -10.48 3.70
N VAL A 171 -6.25 -11.23 4.14
CA VAL A 171 -7.58 -10.68 4.45
C VAL A 171 -7.51 -9.69 5.61
N VAL A 172 -6.77 -10.01 6.67
CA VAL A 172 -6.56 -9.09 7.81
C VAL A 172 -6.01 -7.75 7.32
N TYR A 173 -4.96 -7.78 6.49
CA TYR A 173 -4.36 -6.56 5.96
C TYR A 173 -5.30 -5.81 5.02
N MET A 174 -5.99 -6.51 4.12
CA MET A 174 -6.93 -5.90 3.17
C MET A 174 -8.10 -5.21 3.90
N MET A 175 -8.65 -5.84 4.93
CA MET A 175 -9.73 -5.26 5.73
C MET A 175 -9.26 -4.09 6.58
N ALA A 176 -8.08 -4.18 7.20
CA ALA A 176 -7.50 -3.04 7.92
C ALA A 176 -7.27 -1.83 6.99
N HIS A 177 -6.77 -2.08 5.78
CA HIS A 177 -6.59 -1.04 4.76
C HIS A 177 -7.93 -0.45 4.30
N TRP A 178 -8.92 -1.30 4.03
CA TRP A 178 -10.28 -0.90 3.66
C TRP A 178 -10.91 0.00 4.74
N SER A 179 -10.80 -0.37 6.01
CA SER A 179 -11.35 0.42 7.12
C SER A 179 -10.71 1.81 7.23
N VAL A 180 -9.43 1.96 6.89
CA VAL A 180 -8.78 3.29 6.86
C VAL A 180 -9.30 4.16 5.72
N ILE A 181 -9.55 3.57 4.54
CA ILE A 181 -10.17 4.25 3.40
C ILE A 181 -11.58 4.68 3.77
N ARG A 182 -12.37 3.78 4.35
CA ARG A 182 -13.73 4.07 4.79
C ARG A 182 -13.78 5.19 5.84
N GLU A 183 -12.92 5.13 6.85
CA GLU A 183 -12.82 6.18 7.86
C GLU A 183 -12.48 7.54 7.23
N ARG A 184 -11.63 7.56 6.19
CA ARG A 184 -11.34 8.78 5.43
C ARG A 184 -12.59 9.29 4.70
N ASP A 185 -13.28 8.43 3.97
CA ASP A 185 -14.42 8.83 3.13
C ASP A 185 -15.58 9.33 3.98
N VAL A 186 -15.84 8.68 5.12
CA VAL A 186 -16.80 9.16 6.12
C VAL A 186 -16.38 10.53 6.66
N TRP A 187 -15.10 10.71 6.99
CA TRP A 187 -14.60 12.02 7.40
C TRP A 187 -14.78 13.08 6.30
N GLN A 188 -14.44 12.77 5.05
CA GLN A 188 -14.59 13.70 3.92
C GLN A 188 -16.07 14.07 3.67
N ALA A 189 -17.00 13.13 3.86
CA ALA A 189 -18.42 13.38 3.72
C ALA A 189 -19.01 14.21 4.87
N GLN A 190 -18.48 14.06 6.09
CA GLN A 190 -18.98 14.74 7.29
C GLN A 190 -18.30 16.09 7.56
N ALA A 191 -17.02 16.23 7.18
CA ALA A 191 -16.20 17.39 7.46
C ALA A 191 -16.46 18.51 6.44
N PHE A 192 -17.54 19.26 6.65
CA PHE A 192 -17.81 20.49 5.90
C PHE A 192 -16.92 21.68 6.35
N ALA A 193 -16.05 21.53 7.37
CA ALA A 193 -15.26 22.66 7.91
C ALA A 193 -13.96 22.35 8.68
N HIS A 194 -13.61 21.09 9.00
CA HIS A 194 -12.46 20.79 9.87
C HIS A 194 -11.49 19.78 9.24
N GLU A 195 -10.19 20.08 9.32
CA GLU A 195 -9.13 19.15 8.94
C GLU A 195 -9.21 17.85 9.77
N ARG A 196 -8.92 16.72 9.11
CA ARG A 196 -8.90 15.42 9.80
C ARG A 196 -7.81 15.42 10.86
N PRO A 197 -8.11 15.08 12.12
CA PRO A 197 -7.12 15.12 13.17
C PRO A 197 -5.93 14.23 12.81
N THR A 198 -4.74 14.75 13.07
CA THR A 198 -3.52 13.97 12.87
C THR A 198 -3.51 12.77 13.81
N MET A 199 -2.74 11.75 13.47
CA MET A 199 -2.63 10.57 14.33
C MET A 199 -2.02 10.91 15.70
N GLN A 200 -1.20 11.96 15.75
CA GLN A 200 -0.66 12.53 16.99
C GLN A 200 -1.77 13.14 17.86
N GLU A 201 -2.61 14.00 17.30
CA GLU A 201 -3.75 14.62 18.01
C GLU A 201 -4.75 13.57 18.50
N ALA A 202 -5.05 12.57 17.67
CA ALA A 202 -5.91 11.44 18.06
C ALA A 202 -5.30 10.67 19.25
N TRP A 203 -3.98 10.44 19.23
CA TRP A 203 -3.27 9.76 20.32
C TRP A 203 -3.24 10.58 21.62
N GLU A 204 -3.07 11.90 21.53
CA GLU A 204 -3.05 12.79 22.67
C GLU A 204 -4.43 12.96 23.32
N SER A 205 -5.50 12.99 22.52
CA SER A 205 -6.86 13.10 23.04
C SER A 205 -7.33 11.83 23.78
N ASN A 206 -7.11 10.64 23.21
CA ASN A 206 -7.46 9.39 23.87
C ASN A 206 -6.63 8.20 23.34
N LYS A 207 -5.61 7.82 24.09
CA LYS A 207 -4.67 6.73 23.72
C LYS A 207 -5.37 5.39 23.44
N LEU A 208 -6.40 5.03 24.21
CA LEU A 208 -7.10 3.75 24.03
C LEU A 208 -7.90 3.75 22.72
N LYS A 209 -8.64 4.83 22.45
CA LYS A 209 -9.38 4.97 21.19
C LYS A 209 -8.44 5.06 19.98
N ALA A 210 -7.32 5.77 20.12
CA ALA A 210 -6.32 5.87 19.07
C ALA A 210 -5.65 4.53 18.77
N ALA A 211 -5.35 3.71 19.78
CA ALA A 211 -4.72 2.40 19.60
C ALA A 211 -5.63 1.40 18.86
N ILE A 212 -6.96 1.52 18.99
CA ILE A 212 -7.95 0.67 18.33
C ILE A 212 -8.47 1.33 17.04
N SER A 213 -7.99 2.51 16.65
CA SER A 213 -8.31 3.11 15.35
C SER A 213 -7.74 2.25 14.22
N PRO A 214 -8.46 2.07 13.10
CA PRO A 214 -7.94 1.32 11.96
C PRO A 214 -6.65 1.93 11.42
N ARG A 215 -6.44 3.26 11.56
CA ARG A 215 -5.19 3.94 11.20
C ARG A 215 -4.01 3.44 12.00
N PHE A 216 -4.17 3.26 13.31
CA PHE A 216 -3.11 2.76 14.18
C PHE A 216 -2.81 1.29 13.92
N VAL A 217 -3.86 0.48 13.74
CA VAL A 217 -3.71 -0.92 13.39
C VAL A 217 -2.95 -1.07 12.06
N LEU A 218 -3.32 -0.31 11.04
CA LEU A 218 -2.61 -0.32 9.76
C LEU A 218 -1.17 0.18 9.90
N PHE A 219 -0.94 1.25 10.67
CA PHE A 219 0.41 1.73 10.98
C PHE A 219 1.26 0.66 11.67
N ALA A 220 0.70 -0.07 12.64
CA ALA A 220 1.40 -1.16 13.31
C ALA A 220 1.70 -2.31 12.35
N MET A 221 0.74 -2.67 11.50
CA MET A 221 0.91 -3.71 10.49
C MET A 221 1.96 -3.36 9.43
N GLU A 222 2.11 -2.08 9.10
CA GLU A 222 3.06 -1.59 8.10
C GLU A 222 4.45 -1.31 8.67
N TRP A 223 4.62 -1.36 9.99
CA TRP A 223 5.87 -1.01 10.66
C TRP A 223 7.04 -1.87 10.19
N LEU A 224 6.84 -3.19 10.10
CA LEU A 224 7.86 -4.15 9.68
C LEU A 224 8.03 -4.19 8.15
N PRO A 225 6.96 -4.33 7.34
CA PRO A 225 7.09 -4.26 5.88
C PRO A 225 7.78 -2.99 5.37
N ALA A 226 7.48 -1.81 5.94
CA ALA A 226 8.10 -0.56 5.51
C ALA A 226 9.60 -0.53 5.78
N ARG A 227 10.06 -1.08 6.92
CA ARG A 227 11.49 -1.16 7.25
C ARG A 227 12.22 -2.15 6.37
N LEU A 228 11.63 -3.32 6.15
CA LEU A 228 12.20 -4.32 5.24
C LEU A 228 12.29 -3.77 3.82
N LEU A 229 11.28 -3.03 3.37
CA LEU A 229 11.29 -2.41 2.04
C LEU A 229 12.35 -1.31 1.95
N ALA A 230 12.46 -0.43 2.95
CA ALA A 230 13.52 0.58 3.00
C ALA A 230 14.92 -0.03 3.00
N LEU A 231 15.13 -1.12 3.75
CA LEU A 231 16.39 -1.88 3.73
C LEU A 231 16.65 -2.48 2.36
N THR A 232 15.62 -3.02 1.71
CA THR A 232 15.73 -3.59 0.36
C THR A 232 16.12 -2.52 -0.66
N VAL A 233 15.50 -1.34 -0.59
CA VAL A 233 15.86 -0.21 -1.44
C VAL A 233 17.30 0.23 -1.19
N GLY A 234 17.71 0.34 0.07
CA GLY A 234 19.10 0.66 0.42
C GLY A 234 20.10 -0.36 -0.13
N LEU A 235 19.78 -1.65 -0.07
CA LEU A 235 20.61 -2.73 -0.64
C LEU A 235 20.71 -2.67 -2.17
N VAL A 236 19.63 -2.26 -2.86
CA VAL A 236 19.58 -2.22 -4.33
C VAL A 236 20.17 -0.93 -4.90
N ALA A 237 20.04 0.20 -4.19
CA ALA A 237 20.51 1.51 -4.61
C ALA A 237 21.80 1.89 -3.88
N GLN A 238 21.69 2.48 -2.69
CA GLN A 238 22.83 2.85 -1.84
C GLN A 238 22.40 2.91 -0.37
N LEU A 239 23.06 2.13 0.49
CA LEU A 239 22.67 1.98 1.89
C LEU A 239 22.90 3.24 2.72
N ASP A 240 24.01 3.95 2.49
CA ASP A 240 24.40 5.10 3.31
C ASP A 240 23.39 6.25 3.17
N ASP A 241 23.04 6.60 1.93
CA ASP A 241 22.07 7.65 1.64
C ASP A 241 20.65 7.27 2.09
N ALA A 242 20.27 6.00 1.94
CA ALA A 242 19.01 5.48 2.44
C ALA A 242 18.94 5.56 3.98
N ALA A 243 20.00 5.18 4.68
CA ALA A 243 20.05 5.22 6.14
C ALA A 243 19.96 6.67 6.66
N LEU A 244 20.64 7.61 6.00
CA LEU A 244 20.53 9.04 6.31
C LEU A 244 19.12 9.58 6.07
N ALA A 245 18.53 9.32 4.89
CA ALA A 245 17.15 9.72 4.58
C ALA A 245 16.13 9.22 5.61
N TRP A 246 16.21 7.93 5.94
CA TRP A 246 15.31 7.32 6.91
C TRP A 246 15.39 8.01 8.28
N ARG A 247 16.61 8.27 8.78
CA ARG A 247 16.83 8.91 10.09
C ARG A 247 16.28 10.33 10.10
N THR A 248 16.59 11.13 9.08
CA THR A 248 16.12 12.51 8.95
C THR A 248 14.60 12.56 8.94
N ALA A 249 13.95 11.76 8.09
CA ALA A 249 12.49 11.76 7.93
C ALA A 249 11.74 11.22 9.15
N LYS A 250 12.29 10.21 9.85
CA LYS A 250 11.68 9.66 11.07
C LYS A 250 11.64 10.68 12.20
N ASN A 251 12.66 11.54 12.32
CA ASN A 251 12.71 12.57 13.36
C ASN A 251 11.59 13.62 13.19
N HIS A 252 11.11 13.83 11.96
CA HIS A 252 10.04 14.78 11.66
C HIS A 252 8.63 14.16 11.75
N SER A 253 8.51 12.82 11.74
CA SER A 253 7.21 12.15 11.66
C SER A 253 7.11 10.91 12.55
N ARG A 254 6.77 11.11 13.84
CA ARG A 254 6.74 10.04 14.85
C ARG A 254 5.77 8.89 14.53
N PHE A 255 4.59 9.20 13.98
CA PHE A 255 3.54 8.23 13.63
C PHE A 255 3.39 8.06 12.12
N SER A 256 4.50 7.97 11.38
CA SER A 256 4.48 7.70 9.93
C SER A 256 5.51 6.65 9.54
N ASN A 257 5.05 5.56 8.93
CA ASN A 257 5.93 4.63 8.21
C ASN A 257 6.16 5.07 6.77
N ARG A 258 5.22 5.85 6.21
CA ARG A 258 5.25 6.32 4.82
C ARG A 258 6.34 7.35 4.60
N ALA A 259 6.39 8.39 5.43
CA ALA A 259 7.35 9.48 5.28
C ALA A 259 8.82 9.01 5.23
N PRO A 260 9.31 8.19 6.18
CA PRO A 260 10.70 7.71 6.11
C PRO A 260 10.95 6.75 4.97
N LEU A 261 9.96 5.96 4.55
CA LEU A 261 10.06 5.11 3.37
C LEU A 261 10.17 5.95 2.08
N THR A 262 9.31 6.96 1.92
CA THR A 262 9.33 7.85 0.76
C THR A 262 10.63 8.63 0.66
N ALA A 263 11.20 9.06 1.79
CA ALA A 263 12.53 9.68 1.83
C ALA A 263 13.60 8.78 1.19
N VAL A 264 13.58 7.49 1.53
CA VAL A 264 14.51 6.49 0.99
C VAL A 264 14.30 6.26 -0.51
N PHE A 265 13.06 6.25 -0.99
CA PHE A 265 12.79 6.14 -2.42
C PHE A 265 13.22 7.39 -3.19
N PHE A 266 13.02 8.57 -2.61
CA PHE A 266 13.43 9.82 -3.23
C PHE A 266 14.94 9.94 -3.35
N THR A 267 15.70 9.52 -2.33
CA THR A 267 17.16 9.48 -2.44
C THR A 267 17.62 8.46 -3.47
N ALA A 268 17.06 7.26 -3.46
CA ALA A 268 17.42 6.18 -4.38
C ALA A 268 17.16 6.54 -5.86
N VAL A 269 16.20 7.42 -6.11
CA VAL A 269 15.81 7.89 -7.44
C VAL A 269 16.47 9.24 -7.80
N GLY A 270 17.24 9.83 -6.87
CA GLY A 270 17.96 11.10 -7.09
C GLY A 270 17.07 12.34 -7.07
N LEU A 271 15.85 12.26 -6.50
CA LEU A 271 14.91 13.38 -6.42
C LEU A 271 15.25 14.38 -5.31
N VAL A 272 15.74 13.87 -4.17
CA VAL A 272 16.07 14.67 -2.99
C VAL A 272 17.30 14.04 -2.33
N GLY A 273 18.28 14.85 -1.89
CA GLY A 273 19.40 14.35 -1.09
C GLY A 273 18.94 13.90 0.30
N GLY A 274 19.61 12.91 0.91
CA GLY A 274 19.14 12.25 2.15
C GLY A 274 18.95 13.15 3.38
N ALA A 275 19.50 14.37 3.36
CA ALA A 275 19.32 15.37 4.42
C ALA A 275 18.18 16.38 4.14
N ALA A 276 17.64 16.43 2.93
CA ALA A 276 16.73 17.49 2.47
C ALA A 276 15.25 17.05 2.36
N PHE A 277 14.92 15.81 2.72
CA PHE A 277 13.53 15.36 2.69
C PHE A 277 12.75 15.89 3.90
N ASP A 278 12.02 16.97 3.67
CA ASP A 278 10.90 17.38 4.51
C ASP A 278 9.60 17.20 3.70
N PRO A 279 8.74 16.21 4.04
CA PRO A 279 7.48 15.97 3.36
C PRO A 279 6.47 17.12 3.52
N ALA A 280 6.70 18.03 4.48
CA ALA A 280 5.90 19.24 4.68
C ALA A 280 6.55 20.50 4.07
N SER A 281 7.79 20.41 3.57
CA SER A 281 8.43 21.56 2.93
C SER A 281 7.84 21.81 1.54
N LYS A 282 7.40 23.05 1.32
CA LYS A 282 6.94 23.52 0.01
C LYS A 282 7.98 23.32 -1.09
N ALA A 283 9.27 23.45 -0.77
CA ALA A 283 10.36 23.29 -1.73
C ALA A 283 10.52 21.86 -2.25
N ALA A 284 10.29 20.84 -1.40
CA ALA A 284 10.28 19.44 -1.82
C ALA A 284 9.02 19.14 -2.65
N SER A 285 7.84 19.62 -2.20
CA SER A 285 6.57 19.41 -2.91
C SER A 285 6.48 20.14 -4.26
N GLU A 286 7.17 21.28 -4.42
CA GLU A 286 7.18 22.07 -5.65
C GLU A 286 8.15 21.53 -6.72
N GLY A 287 8.86 20.42 -6.45
CA GLY A 287 9.78 19.80 -7.41
C GLY A 287 10.88 20.75 -7.91
N GLN A 288 11.15 21.85 -7.19
CA GLN A 288 12.09 22.91 -7.59
C GLN A 288 13.54 22.42 -7.73
N LEU A 289 13.83 21.21 -7.24
CA LEU A 289 15.14 20.58 -7.30
C LEU A 289 15.37 19.75 -8.58
N LEU A 290 14.36 19.59 -9.45
CA LEU A 290 14.42 18.66 -10.59
C LEU A 290 14.63 19.38 -11.92
N SER A 291 15.79 19.17 -12.54
CA SER A 291 15.98 19.42 -13.98
C SER A 291 15.03 18.55 -14.82
N GLU A 292 14.56 19.02 -15.98
CA GLU A 292 13.63 18.29 -16.86
C GLU A 292 14.16 16.89 -17.23
N GLU A 293 15.46 16.78 -17.50
CA GLU A 293 16.11 15.51 -17.85
C GLU A 293 16.10 14.50 -16.68
N ASN A 294 16.18 14.99 -15.44
CA ASN A 294 16.15 14.17 -14.24
C ASN A 294 14.74 13.62 -13.94
N GLN A 295 13.67 14.26 -14.43
CA GLN A 295 12.29 13.89 -14.10
C GLN A 295 11.86 12.57 -14.75
N VAL A 296 12.13 12.41 -16.05
CA VAL A 296 11.82 11.15 -16.76
C VAL A 296 12.69 10.03 -16.22
N GLN A 297 13.99 10.30 -16.05
CA GLN A 297 14.93 9.33 -15.51
C GLN A 297 14.50 8.85 -14.12
N ALA A 298 14.05 9.77 -13.26
CA ALA A 298 13.53 9.44 -11.93
C ALA A 298 12.33 8.48 -12.00
N LEU A 299 11.35 8.76 -12.85
CA LEU A 299 10.17 7.92 -13.00
C LEU A 299 10.55 6.51 -13.49
N GLN A 300 11.53 6.40 -14.39
CA GLN A 300 12.07 5.14 -14.88
C GLN A 300 12.81 4.37 -13.79
N GLN A 301 13.72 5.02 -13.07
CA GLN A 301 14.48 4.43 -11.98
C GLN A 301 13.55 3.93 -10.88
N PHE A 302 12.54 4.72 -10.50
CA PHE A 302 11.56 4.35 -9.49
C PHE A 302 10.82 3.06 -9.86
N ARG A 303 10.31 2.98 -11.10
CA ARG A 303 9.67 1.76 -11.60
C ARG A 303 10.63 0.57 -11.49
N GLN A 304 11.83 0.68 -12.04
CA GLN A 304 12.83 -0.39 -12.03
C GLN A 304 13.21 -0.82 -10.60
N LEU A 305 13.33 0.14 -9.69
CA LEU A 305 13.67 -0.10 -8.29
C LEU A 305 12.59 -0.94 -7.59
N ILE A 306 11.31 -0.65 -7.83
CA ILE A 306 10.21 -1.47 -7.30
C ILE A 306 10.30 -2.91 -7.82
N PHE A 307 10.52 -3.11 -9.12
CA PHE A 307 10.70 -4.44 -9.71
C PHE A 307 11.88 -5.19 -9.05
N LYS A 308 13.03 -4.53 -8.90
CA LYS A 308 14.20 -5.12 -8.23
C LYS A 308 13.89 -5.51 -6.79
N CYS A 309 13.19 -4.65 -6.04
CA CYS A 309 12.76 -4.95 -4.67
C CYS A 309 11.81 -6.15 -4.62
N ALA A 310 10.85 -6.24 -5.55
CA ALA A 310 9.92 -7.36 -5.64
C ALA A 310 10.68 -8.68 -5.90
N VAL A 311 11.67 -8.69 -6.79
CA VAL A 311 12.52 -9.87 -7.04
C VAL A 311 13.29 -10.25 -5.77
N VAL A 312 13.92 -9.28 -5.09
CA VAL A 312 14.64 -9.55 -3.83
C VAL A 312 13.71 -10.19 -2.79
N TRP A 313 12.49 -9.70 -2.66
CA TRP A 313 11.50 -10.28 -1.75
C TRP A 313 11.08 -11.69 -2.17
N LEU A 314 10.83 -11.95 -3.46
CA LEU A 314 10.50 -13.29 -3.95
C LEU A 314 11.66 -14.29 -3.76
N VAL A 315 12.90 -13.85 -3.92
CA VAL A 315 14.09 -14.68 -3.67
C VAL A 315 14.28 -14.91 -2.17
N ALA A 316 14.18 -13.87 -1.34
CA ALA A 316 14.31 -14.01 0.11
C ALA A 316 13.25 -14.98 0.66
N THR A 317 12.01 -14.87 0.19
CA THR A 317 10.91 -15.73 0.61
C THR A 317 11.05 -17.16 0.11
N LEU A 318 11.64 -17.37 -1.08
CA LEU A 318 12.06 -18.69 -1.55
C LEU A 318 13.10 -19.31 -0.62
N VAL A 319 14.13 -18.54 -0.23
CA VAL A 319 15.17 -19.02 0.69
C VAL A 319 14.58 -19.38 2.05
N PHE A 320 13.70 -18.54 2.61
CA PHE A 320 13.00 -18.86 3.86
C PHE A 320 12.11 -20.11 3.74
N ALA A 321 11.48 -20.32 2.59
CA ALA A 321 10.69 -21.53 2.32
C ALA A 321 11.57 -22.78 2.29
N ILE A 322 12.74 -22.73 1.63
CA ILE A 322 13.68 -23.84 1.54
C ILE A 322 14.29 -24.17 2.92
N LEU A 323 14.59 -23.16 3.72
CA LEU A 323 15.16 -23.33 5.06
C LEU A 323 14.14 -23.90 6.08
N GLY A 324 12.87 -24.03 5.73
CA GLY A 324 11.82 -24.53 6.63
C GLY A 324 11.47 -23.56 7.76
N TRP A 325 11.86 -22.29 7.62
CA TRP A 325 11.58 -21.23 8.61
C TRP A 325 10.17 -20.63 8.43
N LEU A 326 9.45 -21.03 7.38
CA LEU A 326 8.02 -20.77 7.25
C LEU A 326 7.23 -21.80 8.07
N PRO A 327 6.15 -21.40 8.79
CA PRO A 327 5.39 -22.27 9.67
C PRO A 327 5.00 -23.60 9.00
N SER A 328 5.21 -24.72 9.69
CA SER A 328 5.03 -26.08 9.15
C SER A 328 3.59 -26.45 8.75
N SER A 329 2.59 -25.60 9.03
CA SER A 329 1.23 -25.72 8.47
C SER A 329 1.15 -25.36 6.97
N MET A 330 2.30 -25.03 6.35
CA MET A 330 2.42 -24.64 4.95
C MET A 330 2.83 -25.75 3.97
N LEU A 331 3.03 -26.99 4.42
CA LEU A 331 3.31 -28.13 3.52
C LEU A 331 2.03 -28.74 2.95
#